data_AF-A0A8K9WW67-F1
#
_entry.id   AF-A0A8K9WW67-F1
#
_cell.length_a   1.000
_cell.length_b   1.000
_cell.length_c   1.000
_cell.angle_alpha   90.00
_cell.angle_beta   90.00
_cell.angle_gamma   90.00
#
_symmetry.space_group_name_H-M   'P 1'
#
loop_
_entity.id
_entity.type
_entity.pdbx_description
1 polymer ?
#
loop_
_entity_poly.entity_id
_entity_poly.type
_entity_poly.pdbx_seq_one_letter_code
_entity_poly.pdbx_strand_id
1 'polypeptide(L)'
;MWWRTGEPTVTLPHWPDVVETGEPTVTLPHWPDVVETGEPTVTLPHWPDVAETGEPTVTLPHWPDVAETGEPTVTLPHWPDVAETGEPTVTLPHWPDVAETGEPTVTLPHWPDVAETGEPTVTLPHWPDVAETGEPTVTLPHWPDVAETGEPTVTLPHWPDVAETARCGER
;
A
#
# COMPACT_ATOMS: atom_id res chain seq x y z
N MET A 1 -4.35 -15.32 -19.99
CA MET A 1 -3.78 -14.19 -20.74
C MET A 1 -4.72 -13.69 -21.82
N TRP A 2 -5.45 -12.63 -21.53
CA TRP A 2 -6.30 -11.90 -22.47
C TRP A 2 -5.74 -10.47 -22.63
N TRP A 3 -5.60 -9.98 -23.86
CA TRP A 3 -5.19 -8.60 -24.16
C TRP A 3 -6.31 -7.91 -24.95
N ARG A 4 -6.77 -6.73 -24.52
CA ARG A 4 -7.74 -5.91 -25.26
C ARG A 4 -7.46 -4.41 -25.09
N THR A 5 -8.06 -3.63 -26.00
CA THR A 5 -7.98 -2.17 -26.04
C THR A 5 -9.42 -1.62 -26.14
N GLY A 6 -9.87 -0.88 -25.12
CA GLY A 6 -11.16 -0.16 -25.04
C GLY A 6 -12.17 -0.76 -24.05
N GLU A 7 -13.11 0.05 -23.51
CA GLU A 7 -14.11 -0.27 -22.44
C GLU A 7 -14.88 -1.61 -22.65
N PRO A 8 -14.52 -2.74 -22.01
CA PRO A 8 -15.22 -3.99 -22.21
C PRO A 8 -15.83 -4.50 -20.90
N THR A 9 -17.15 -4.74 -20.86
CA THR A 9 -17.72 -5.55 -19.78
C THR A 9 -17.35 -7.03 -20.05
N VAL A 10 -16.35 -7.57 -19.36
CA VAL A 10 -15.87 -8.96 -19.54
C VAL A 10 -16.33 -9.82 -18.36
N THR A 11 -16.97 -10.96 -18.65
CA THR A 11 -17.24 -12.01 -17.64
C THR A 11 -16.27 -13.16 -17.88
N LEU A 12 -15.25 -13.28 -17.03
CA LEU A 12 -14.21 -14.29 -17.13
C LEU A 12 -14.50 -15.54 -16.26
N PRO A 13 -13.80 -16.67 -16.45
CA PRO A 13 -13.82 -17.80 -15.50
C PRO A 13 -13.22 -17.42 -14.14
N HIS A 14 -13.40 -18.27 -13.14
CA HIS A 14 -13.07 -18.06 -11.72
C HIS A 14 -11.58 -17.81 -11.39
N TRP A 15 -10.68 -17.76 -12.39
CA TRP A 15 -9.22 -17.56 -12.27
C TRP A 15 -8.71 -16.90 -13.57
N PRO A 16 -8.95 -15.60 -13.78
CA PRO A 16 -8.48 -14.92 -14.98
C PRO A 16 -7.11 -14.24 -14.82
N ASP A 17 -6.23 -14.41 -15.81
CA ASP A 17 -5.09 -13.50 -16.01
C ASP A 17 -5.37 -12.44 -17.11
N VAL A 18 -5.28 -11.17 -16.71
CA VAL A 18 -5.60 -9.97 -17.49
C VAL A 18 -4.37 -9.07 -17.62
N VAL A 19 -4.14 -8.54 -18.82
CA VAL A 19 -3.12 -7.53 -19.08
C VAL A 19 -3.70 -6.40 -19.92
N GLU A 20 -3.75 -5.18 -19.36
CA GLU A 20 -4.33 -3.99 -20.01
C GLU A 20 -3.38 -2.78 -19.94
N THR A 21 -3.60 -1.80 -20.81
CA THR A 21 -2.81 -0.56 -20.88
C THR A 21 -3.71 0.64 -21.17
N GLY A 22 -3.46 1.79 -20.55
CA GLY A 22 -4.22 3.03 -20.73
C GLY A 22 -5.11 3.32 -19.53
N GLU A 23 -6.39 3.59 -19.79
CA GLU A 23 -7.40 3.91 -18.76
C GLU A 23 -8.49 2.81 -18.72
N PRO A 24 -8.15 1.52 -18.47
CA PRO A 24 -9.16 0.47 -18.45
C PRO A 24 -10.05 0.57 -17.21
N THR A 25 -11.30 0.11 -17.34
CA THR A 25 -12.16 -0.18 -16.18
C THR A 25 -12.41 -1.67 -16.14
N VAL A 26 -11.89 -2.35 -15.12
CA VAL A 26 -11.91 -3.81 -15.03
C VAL A 26 -12.76 -4.30 -13.85
N THR A 27 -13.60 -5.30 -14.13
CA THR A 27 -14.37 -6.02 -13.11
C THR A 27 -14.29 -7.52 -13.38
N LEU A 28 -13.73 -8.28 -12.44
CA LEU A 28 -13.43 -9.70 -12.61
C LEU A 28 -14.20 -10.59 -11.61
N PRO A 29 -14.27 -11.92 -11.87
CA PRO A 29 -14.68 -12.94 -10.89
C PRO A 29 -13.54 -13.26 -9.91
N HIS A 30 -13.82 -14.11 -8.91
CA HIS A 30 -12.90 -14.52 -7.82
C HIS A 30 -11.47 -14.81 -8.31
N TRP A 31 -10.47 -14.53 -7.48
CA TRP A 31 -9.06 -14.93 -7.67
C TRP A 31 -8.45 -14.53 -9.03
N PRO A 32 -8.52 -13.24 -9.41
CA PRO A 32 -7.86 -12.73 -10.61
C PRO A 32 -6.37 -12.43 -10.39
N ASP A 33 -5.60 -12.60 -11.46
CA ASP A 33 -4.24 -12.07 -11.61
C ASP A 33 -4.28 -10.91 -12.62
N VAL A 34 -3.96 -9.70 -12.20
CA VAL A 34 -4.14 -8.47 -13.00
C VAL A 34 -2.83 -7.74 -13.17
N VAL A 35 -2.49 -7.36 -14.40
CA VAL A 35 -1.33 -6.49 -14.69
C VAL A 35 -1.77 -5.31 -15.54
N GLU A 36 -1.65 -4.08 -15.02
CA GLU A 36 -2.10 -2.87 -15.73
C GLU A 36 -1.06 -1.75 -15.74
N THR A 37 -1.13 -0.90 -16.76
CA THR A 37 -0.25 0.27 -16.90
C THR A 37 -1.06 1.49 -17.34
N GLY A 38 -0.87 2.65 -16.72
CA GLY A 38 -1.55 3.90 -17.05
C GLY A 38 -2.37 4.42 -15.87
N GLU A 39 -3.65 4.72 -16.10
CA GLU A 39 -4.58 5.23 -15.09
C GLU A 39 -5.79 4.27 -14.98
N PRO A 40 -5.58 3.00 -14.62
CA PRO A 40 -6.68 2.05 -14.53
C PRO A 40 -7.62 2.34 -13.35
N THR A 41 -8.86 1.90 -13.48
CA THR A 41 -9.80 1.78 -12.37
C THR A 41 -10.21 0.33 -12.19
N VAL A 42 -9.79 -0.27 -11.08
CA VAL A 42 -9.93 -1.72 -10.86
C VAL A 42 -10.85 -2.01 -9.69
N THR A 43 -11.82 -2.91 -9.93
CA THR A 43 -12.69 -3.47 -8.88
C THR A 43 -12.70 -4.98 -8.97
N LEU A 44 -12.08 -5.66 -8.01
CA LEU A 44 -11.95 -7.12 -8.01
C LEU A 44 -12.78 -7.76 -6.87
N PRO A 45 -13.06 -9.07 -6.95
CA PRO A 45 -13.63 -9.90 -5.89
C PRO A 45 -12.53 -10.58 -5.05
N HIS A 46 -12.88 -11.46 -4.10
CA HIS A 46 -11.96 -11.98 -3.07
C HIS A 46 -10.67 -12.60 -3.63
N TRP A 47 -9.56 -12.33 -2.94
CA TRP A 47 -8.19 -12.84 -3.16
C TRP A 47 -7.58 -12.51 -4.53
N PRO A 48 -7.53 -11.24 -4.94
CA PRO A 48 -6.81 -10.83 -6.14
C PRO A 48 -5.29 -10.73 -5.92
N ASP A 49 -4.54 -10.96 -6.99
CA ASP A 49 -3.12 -10.58 -7.16
C ASP A 49 -3.07 -9.47 -8.23
N VAL A 50 -2.56 -8.30 -7.86
CA VAL A 50 -2.63 -7.07 -8.67
C VAL A 50 -1.25 -6.44 -8.80
N ALA A 51 -0.83 -6.18 -10.04
CA ALA A 51 0.39 -5.44 -10.34
C ALA A 51 0.11 -4.25 -11.27
N GLU A 52 0.26 -3.02 -10.78
CA GLU A 52 -0.11 -1.81 -11.53
C GLU A 52 1.01 -0.77 -11.59
N THR A 53 1.03 0.01 -12.67
CA THR A 53 2.01 1.09 -12.86
C THR A 53 1.35 2.35 -13.39
N GLY A 54 1.70 3.52 -12.86
CA GLY A 54 1.15 4.81 -13.26
C GLY A 54 0.35 5.46 -12.13
N GLU A 55 -0.89 5.85 -12.40
CA GLU A 55 -1.79 6.51 -11.43
C GLU A 55 -3.07 5.65 -11.26
N PRO A 56 -2.95 4.40 -10.81
CA PRO A 56 -4.11 3.54 -10.67
C PRO A 56 -5.04 3.98 -9.53
N THR A 57 -6.33 3.65 -9.68
CA THR A 57 -7.30 3.71 -8.58
C THR A 57 -7.86 2.32 -8.33
N VAL A 58 -7.49 1.75 -7.18
CA VAL A 58 -7.75 0.34 -6.87
C VAL A 58 -8.69 0.20 -5.67
N THR A 59 -9.75 -0.59 -5.87
CA THR A 59 -10.66 -1.01 -4.79
C THR A 59 -10.82 -2.52 -4.80
N LEU A 60 -10.24 -3.19 -3.82
CA LEU A 60 -10.28 -4.65 -3.70
C LEU A 60 -11.17 -5.09 -2.53
N PRO A 61 -11.51 -6.39 -2.42
CA PRO A 61 -12.15 -6.99 -1.27
C PRO A 61 -11.10 -7.81 -0.47
N HIS A 62 -11.54 -8.65 0.48
CA HIS A 62 -10.66 -9.26 1.50
C HIS A 62 -9.45 -10.01 0.91
N TRP A 63 -8.31 -9.87 1.60
CA TRP A 63 -6.99 -10.49 1.35
C TRP A 63 -6.43 -10.32 -0.07
N PRO A 64 -6.25 -9.07 -0.53
CA PRO A 64 -5.50 -8.81 -1.74
C PRO A 64 -3.98 -8.88 -1.53
N ASP A 65 -3.27 -9.24 -2.59
CA ASP A 65 -1.83 -9.01 -2.77
C ASP A 65 -1.68 -7.94 -3.86
N VAL A 66 -1.01 -6.84 -3.54
CA VAL A 66 -0.97 -5.62 -4.36
C VAL A 66 0.46 -5.12 -4.51
N ALA A 67 0.89 -4.93 -5.76
CA ALA A 67 2.18 -4.35 -6.11
C ALA A 67 2.01 -3.16 -7.07
N GLU A 68 2.26 -1.94 -6.61
CA GLU A 68 2.00 -0.73 -7.42
C GLU A 68 3.23 0.19 -7.54
N THR A 69 3.33 0.94 -8.63
CA THR A 69 4.40 1.93 -8.84
C THR A 69 3.85 3.20 -9.47
N GLY A 70 4.22 4.37 -8.95
CA GLY A 70 3.82 5.69 -9.44
C GLY A 70 3.09 6.47 -8.36
N GLU A 71 1.89 6.95 -8.68
CA GLU A 71 1.04 7.74 -7.77
C GLU A 71 -0.32 7.01 -7.56
N PRO A 72 -0.30 5.78 -7.03
CA PRO A 72 -1.53 5.03 -6.86
C PRO A 72 -2.43 5.60 -5.77
N THR A 73 -3.74 5.39 -5.91
CA THR A 73 -4.71 5.59 -4.84
C THR A 73 -5.39 4.26 -4.51
N VAL A 74 -5.08 3.73 -3.33
CA VAL A 74 -5.47 2.37 -2.94
C VAL A 74 -6.40 2.37 -1.75
N THR A 75 -7.51 1.65 -1.88
CA THR A 75 -8.45 1.37 -0.77
C THR A 75 -8.74 -0.12 -0.71
N LEU A 76 -8.21 -0.80 0.31
CA LEU A 76 -8.39 -2.24 0.51
C LEU A 76 -9.25 -2.53 1.75
N PRO A 77 -9.83 -3.73 1.89
CA PRO A 77 -10.47 -4.23 3.10
C PRO A 77 -9.55 -5.25 3.80
N HIS A 78 -10.03 -5.91 4.86
CA HIS A 78 -9.21 -6.63 5.85
C HIS A 78 -8.07 -7.50 5.28
N TRP A 79 -6.92 -7.47 5.96
CA TRP A 79 -5.69 -8.26 5.72
C TRP A 79 -5.09 -8.16 4.33
N PRO A 80 -4.79 -6.95 3.83
CA PRO A 80 -4.01 -6.80 2.60
C PRO A 80 -2.51 -7.00 2.83
N ASP A 81 -1.82 -7.48 1.80
CA ASP A 81 -0.37 -7.39 1.61
C ASP A 81 -0.12 -6.38 0.48
N VAL A 82 0.67 -5.35 0.75
CA VAL A 82 0.81 -4.17 -0.11
C VAL A 82 2.28 -3.80 -0.27
N ALA A 83 2.73 -3.71 -1.51
CA ALA A 83 4.06 -3.24 -1.88
C ALA A 83 3.98 -2.09 -2.89
N GLU A 84 4.35 -0.87 -2.49
CA GLU A 84 4.20 0.31 -3.35
C GLU A 84 5.49 1.13 -3.49
N THR A 85 5.64 1.82 -4.61
CA THR A 85 6.79 2.71 -4.86
C THR A 85 6.37 3.99 -5.55
N GLY A 86 6.85 5.14 -5.08
CA GLY A 86 6.57 6.46 -5.64
C GLY A 86 5.90 7.37 -4.62
N GLU A 87 4.76 7.96 -4.98
CA GLU A 87 3.97 8.86 -4.12
C GLU A 87 2.57 8.28 -3.87
N PRO A 88 2.45 7.07 -3.31
CA PRO A 88 1.15 6.46 -3.13
C PRO A 88 0.32 7.15 -2.05
N THR A 89 -1.01 7.06 -2.21
CA THR A 89 -1.97 7.41 -1.15
C THR A 89 -2.76 6.16 -0.75
N VAL A 90 -2.49 5.68 0.47
CA VAL A 90 -2.97 4.38 0.94
C VAL A 90 -3.88 4.53 2.15
N THR A 91 -5.06 3.91 2.04
CA THR A 91 -5.99 3.75 3.16
C THR A 91 -6.38 2.27 3.30
N LEU A 92 -5.84 1.60 4.32
CA LEU A 92 -6.13 0.18 4.58
C LEU A 92 -7.01 0.04 5.82
N PRO A 93 -7.55 -1.16 6.13
CA PRO A 93 -8.28 -1.45 7.35
C PRO A 93 -7.47 -2.40 8.24
N HIS A 94 -8.10 -3.21 9.09
CA HIS A 94 -7.42 -4.00 10.12
C HIS A 94 -6.36 -4.99 9.57
N TRP A 95 -5.22 -5.03 10.26
CA TRP A 95 -4.04 -5.88 10.06
C TRP A 95 -3.48 -5.93 8.63
N PRO A 96 -3.06 -4.79 8.08
CA PRO A 96 -2.30 -4.76 6.84
C PRO A 96 -0.82 -5.11 7.09
N ASP A 97 -0.19 -5.70 6.08
CA ASP A 97 1.26 -5.76 5.90
C ASP A 97 1.62 -4.81 4.75
N VAL A 98 2.49 -3.84 4.99
CA VAL A 98 2.74 -2.72 4.09
C VAL A 98 4.24 -2.49 3.93
N ALA A 99 4.70 -2.47 2.68
CA ALA A 99 6.07 -2.15 2.31
C ALA A 99 6.09 -1.03 1.25
N GLU A 100 6.56 0.17 1.59
CA GLU A 100 6.51 1.31 0.67
C GLU A 100 7.86 2.02 0.53
N THR A 101 8.06 2.66 -0.62
CA THR A 101 9.28 3.46 -0.90
C THR A 101 8.94 4.74 -1.65
N GLY A 102 9.51 5.87 -1.22
CA GLY A 102 9.32 7.18 -1.85
C GLY A 102 8.72 8.19 -0.88
N GLU A 103 7.63 8.85 -1.28
CA GLU A 103 6.91 9.84 -0.49
C GLU A 103 5.47 9.40 -0.22
N PRO A 104 5.24 8.22 0.40
CA PRO A 104 3.90 7.72 0.57
C PRO A 104 3.12 8.51 1.63
N THR A 105 1.80 8.54 1.46
CA THR A 105 0.86 9.03 2.48
C THR A 105 -0.03 7.88 2.95
N VAL A 106 0.17 7.48 4.20
CA VAL A 106 -0.40 6.24 4.75
C VAL A 106 -1.30 6.50 5.93
N THR A 107 -2.52 5.94 5.86
CA THR A 107 -3.45 5.87 6.98
C THR A 107 -3.90 4.44 7.20
N LEU A 108 -3.43 3.81 8.27
CA LEU A 108 -3.79 2.43 8.64
C LEU A 108 -4.52 2.41 9.98
N PRO A 109 -5.47 1.49 10.21
CA PRO A 109 -6.05 1.24 11.51
C PRO A 109 -5.39 0.06 12.22
N HIS A 110 -5.99 -0.40 13.32
CA HIS A 110 -5.44 -1.35 14.28
C HIS A 110 -4.50 -2.46 13.73
N TRP A 111 -3.36 -2.62 14.42
CA TRP A 111 -2.32 -3.65 14.27
C TRP A 111 -1.70 -3.77 12.87
N PRO A 112 -1.19 -2.68 12.29
CA PRO A 112 -0.41 -2.75 11.06
C PRO A 112 1.04 -3.20 11.31
N ASP A 113 1.60 -3.91 10.34
CA ASP A 113 3.04 -4.12 10.15
C ASP A 113 3.47 -3.25 8.96
N VAL A 114 4.44 -2.36 9.17
CA VAL A 114 4.79 -1.29 8.23
C VAL A 114 6.29 -1.19 8.05
N ALA A 115 6.76 -1.25 6.81
CA ALA A 115 8.14 -1.01 6.44
C ALA A 115 8.22 0.07 5.35
N GLU A 116 8.79 1.24 5.67
CA GLU A 116 8.82 2.37 4.73
C GLU A 116 10.22 2.96 4.57
N THR A 117 10.50 3.49 3.38
CA THR A 117 11.77 4.16 3.06
C THR A 117 11.53 5.44 2.26
N GLY A 118 12.18 6.54 2.64
CA GLY A 118 12.11 7.82 1.94
C GLY A 118 11.58 8.94 2.85
N GLU A 119 10.57 9.65 2.41
CA GLU A 119 9.92 10.76 3.14
C GLU A 119 8.43 10.45 3.41
N PRO A 120 8.10 9.34 4.08
CA PRO A 120 6.71 8.96 4.26
C PRO A 120 5.97 9.86 5.26
N THR A 121 4.66 9.98 5.08
CA THR A 121 3.75 10.60 6.06
C THR A 121 2.76 9.57 6.58
N VAL A 122 2.88 9.22 7.85
CA VAL A 122 2.22 8.05 8.44
C VAL A 122 1.33 8.42 9.62
N THR A 123 0.11 7.88 9.62
CA THR A 123 -0.81 7.94 10.78
C THR A 123 -1.35 6.55 11.12
N LEU A 124 -0.97 6.00 12.28
CA LEU A 124 -1.36 4.65 12.75
C LEU A 124 -1.95 4.74 14.15
N PRO A 125 -3.05 4.04 14.52
CA PRO A 125 -3.72 4.28 15.80
C PRO A 125 -3.28 3.35 16.94
N HIS A 126 -3.28 2.03 16.74
CA HIS A 126 -3.19 1.07 17.85
C HIS A 126 -2.30 -0.11 17.51
N TRP A 127 -1.27 -0.29 18.34
CA TRP A 127 -0.29 -1.40 18.31
C TRP A 127 0.33 -1.63 16.94
N PRO A 128 0.90 -0.59 16.31
CA PRO A 128 1.68 -0.77 15.10
C PRO A 128 3.07 -1.35 15.41
N ASP A 129 3.56 -2.18 14.49
CA ASP A 129 4.98 -2.51 14.32
C ASP A 129 5.49 -1.72 13.11
N VAL A 130 6.51 -0.88 13.29
CA VAL A 130 6.94 0.10 12.29
C VAL A 130 8.46 0.08 12.14
N ALA A 131 8.91 -0.05 10.89
CA ALA A 131 10.30 0.11 10.50
C ALA A 131 10.44 1.19 9.42
N GLU A 132 11.08 2.30 9.73
CA GLU A 132 11.21 3.44 8.83
C GLU A 132 12.65 3.87 8.60
N THR A 133 12.94 4.31 7.37
CA THR A 133 14.26 4.83 6.96
C THR A 133 14.12 6.11 6.16
N GLY A 134 14.87 7.16 6.50
CA GLY A 134 14.91 8.42 5.74
C GLY A 134 14.46 9.61 6.57
N GLU A 135 13.50 10.38 6.09
CA GLU A 135 12.94 11.56 6.75
C GLU A 135 11.42 11.39 7.00
N PRO A 136 10.99 10.35 7.75
CA PRO A 136 9.57 10.09 7.95
C PRO A 136 8.89 11.11 8.87
N THR A 137 7.61 11.35 8.64
CA THR A 137 6.72 12.10 9.55
C THR A 137 5.64 11.18 10.10
N VAL A 138 5.71 10.87 11.40
CA VAL A 138 4.90 9.81 12.01
C VAL A 138 4.02 10.33 13.15
N THR A 139 2.76 9.91 13.14
CA THR A 139 1.84 10.10 14.28
C THR A 139 1.30 8.75 14.77
N LEU A 140 1.66 8.39 16.00
CA LEU A 140 1.24 7.14 16.67
C LEU A 140 0.50 7.50 17.98
N PRO A 141 -0.65 6.89 18.35
CA PRO A 141 -1.34 7.17 19.59
C PRO A 141 -1.25 6.09 20.68
N HIS A 142 -1.07 4.79 20.37
CA HIS A 142 -1.10 3.78 21.44
C HIS A 142 -0.22 2.54 21.20
N TRP A 143 0.76 2.35 22.09
CA TRP A 143 1.63 1.17 22.22
C TRP A 143 2.33 0.77 20.91
N PRO A 144 3.07 1.70 20.27
CA PRO A 144 3.84 1.36 19.08
C PRO A 144 5.15 0.64 19.45
N ASP A 145 5.57 -0.28 18.59
CA ASP A 145 6.95 -0.76 18.46
C ASP A 145 7.55 -0.12 17.21
N VAL A 146 8.65 0.62 17.35
CA VAL A 146 9.17 1.50 16.29
C VAL A 146 10.68 1.37 16.18
N ALA A 147 11.15 1.09 14.97
CA ALA A 147 12.55 1.14 14.58
C ALA A 147 12.77 2.19 13.49
N GLU A 148 13.55 3.22 13.78
CA GLU A 148 13.77 4.34 12.86
C GLU A 148 15.26 4.59 12.59
N THR A 149 15.56 4.95 11.34
CA THR A 149 16.89 5.40 10.91
C THR A 149 16.78 6.66 10.05
N GLY A 150 17.68 7.62 10.24
CA GLY A 150 17.70 8.87 9.46
C GLY A 150 17.37 10.10 10.30
N GLU A 151 16.50 10.97 9.79
CA GLU A 151 16.04 12.22 10.42
C GLU A 151 14.49 12.21 10.62
N PRO A 152 13.95 11.32 11.47
CA PRO A 152 12.51 11.19 11.67
C PRO A 152 11.90 12.37 12.46
N THR A 153 10.66 12.72 12.13
CA THR A 153 9.80 13.60 12.92
C THR A 153 8.65 12.79 13.52
N VAL A 154 8.75 12.48 14.82
CA VAL A 154 7.79 11.57 15.48
C VAL A 154 6.94 12.28 16.52
N THR A 155 5.63 12.03 16.49
CA THR A 155 4.70 12.37 17.57
C THR A 155 4.21 11.11 18.27
N LEU A 156 4.72 10.87 19.49
CA LEU A 156 4.39 9.71 20.33
C LEU A 156 3.58 10.12 21.59
N PRO A 157 2.74 9.24 22.16
CA PRO A 157 2.08 9.48 23.43
C PRO A 157 2.32 8.25 24.32
N HIS A 158 1.36 7.84 25.15
CA HIS A 158 1.59 6.90 26.24
C HIS A 158 2.17 5.52 25.82
N TRP A 159 3.30 5.15 26.44
CA TRP A 159 3.97 3.84 26.41
C TRP A 159 4.52 3.40 25.04
N PRO A 160 5.45 4.14 24.42
CA PRO A 160 6.14 3.67 23.22
C PRO A 160 7.35 2.80 23.58
N ASP A 161 7.66 1.81 22.73
CA ASP A 161 8.99 1.21 22.62
C ASP A 161 9.62 1.73 21.32
N VAL A 162 10.80 2.33 21.41
CA VAL A 162 11.42 3.05 20.28
C VAL A 162 12.91 2.76 20.23
N ALA A 163 13.36 2.28 19.08
CA ALA A 163 14.76 2.10 18.73
C ALA A 163 15.14 3.08 17.61
N GLU A 164 15.71 4.22 18.01
CA GLU A 164 16.21 5.22 17.05
C GLU A 164 17.70 5.02 16.81
N THR A 165 18.10 4.91 15.55
CA THR A 165 19.52 4.88 15.13
C THR A 165 19.82 6.04 14.19
N ALA A 166 20.00 7.23 14.77
CA ALA A 166 20.53 8.39 14.06
C ALA A 166 22.01 8.13 13.70
N ARG A 167 22.36 8.30 12.41
CA ARG A 167 23.74 8.25 11.96
C ARG A 167 24.47 9.47 12.52
N CYS A 168 25.20 9.28 13.61
CA CYS A 168 26.06 10.34 14.17
C CYS A 168 27.24 10.61 13.22
N GLY A 169 27.06 11.61 12.34
CA GLY A 169 28.10 12.48 11.80
C GLY A 169 28.74 12.09 10.47
N GLU A 170 28.79 13.04 9.54
CA GLU A 170 30.03 13.58 8.98
C GLU A 170 29.83 15.07 8.68
N ARG A 171 30.91 15.84 8.81
CA ARG A 171 30.97 17.31 8.68
C ARG A 171 30.58 17.83 7.30
#